data_AF-A0A645ABR0-F1
#
_entry.id   AF-A0A645ABR0-F1
#
_cell.length_a   1.000
_cell.length_b   1.000
_cell.length_c   1.000
_cell.angle_alpha   90.00
_cell.angle_beta   90.00
_cell.angle_gamma   90.00
#
_symmetry.space_group_name_H-M   'P 1'
#
loop_
_entity.id
_entity.type
_entity.pdbx_description
1 polymer ?
#
loop_
_entity_poly.entity_id
_entity_poly.type
_entity_poly.pdbx_seq_one_letter_code
_entity_poly.pdbx_strand_id
1 'polypeptide(L)'
;MLSNHEQQTEALLAGLIEVERYVGVAGWDQPARLFALVPTTALLEAEPALADQLTVTGPDALSSIEQDGFHPGTDLMTALSQICWPPTVAGCALSTERSFLPAGAEQDIPANPELAAEFVAQHPQRQDLRVVAGAVRATDGAILTHCVARVATNPDDLLVGADMVPALTQAVAWTLQDNEGNS
;
A
#
# COMPACT_ATOMS: atom_id res chain seq x y z
N MET A 1 -8.27 -3.28 -27.58
CA MET A 1 -6.99 -3.25 -26.86
C MET A 1 -7.17 -2.28 -25.72
N LEU A 2 -6.81 -2.67 -24.49
CA LEU A 2 -6.77 -1.74 -23.37
C LEU A 2 -5.76 -0.63 -23.69
N SER A 3 -6.01 0.58 -23.18
CA SER A 3 -4.99 1.62 -23.18
C SER A 3 -3.84 1.20 -22.25
N ASN A 4 -2.65 1.76 -22.49
CA ASN A 4 -1.46 1.43 -21.70
C ASN A 4 -1.67 1.71 -20.20
N HIS A 5 -2.37 2.81 -19.85
CA HIS A 5 -2.71 3.12 -18.46
C HIS A 5 -3.67 2.13 -17.81
N GLU A 6 -4.67 1.63 -18.55
CA GLU A 6 -5.58 0.60 -18.03
C GLU A 6 -4.81 -0.67 -17.70
N GLN A 7 -3.92 -1.13 -18.59
CA GLN A 7 -3.10 -2.32 -18.37
C GLN A 7 -2.14 -2.15 -17.17
N GLN A 8 -1.50 -0.98 -17.05
CA GLN A 8 -0.64 -0.67 -15.88
C GLN A 8 -1.44 -0.56 -14.58
N THR A 9 -2.69 -0.08 -14.64
CA THR A 9 -3.59 -0.03 -13.48
C THR A 9 -4.03 -1.43 -13.05
N GLU A 10 -4.34 -2.32 -14.00
CA GLU A 10 -4.64 -3.72 -13.72
C GLU A 10 -3.45 -4.44 -13.08
N ALA A 11 -2.23 -4.20 -13.59
CA ALA A 11 -1.01 -4.77 -13.01
C ALA A 11 -0.74 -4.25 -11.58
N LEU A 12 -0.92 -2.94 -11.34
CA LEU A 12 -0.86 -2.37 -10.00
C LEU A 12 -1.89 -3.03 -9.08
N LEU A 13 -3.16 -3.10 -9.50
CA LEU A 13 -4.22 -3.73 -8.74
C LEU A 13 -3.91 -5.17 -8.36
N ALA A 14 -3.45 -5.98 -9.32
CA ALA A 14 -3.04 -7.36 -9.06
C ALA A 14 -1.94 -7.44 -7.98
N GLY A 15 -0.91 -6.59 -8.09
CA GLY A 15 0.16 -6.50 -7.09
C GLY A 15 -0.34 -6.08 -5.70
N LEU A 16 -1.28 -5.12 -5.60
CA LEU A 16 -1.84 -4.70 -4.31
C LEU A 16 -2.69 -5.80 -3.66
N ILE A 17 -3.42 -6.58 -4.46
CA ILE A 17 -4.19 -7.73 -3.98
C ILE A 17 -3.25 -8.82 -3.43
N GLU A 18 -2.13 -9.07 -4.12
CA GLU A 18 -1.13 -10.02 -3.65
C GLU A 18 -0.48 -9.56 -2.35
N VAL A 19 -0.11 -8.29 -2.22
CA VAL A 19 0.39 -7.70 -0.98
C VAL A 19 -0.65 -7.80 0.14
N GLU A 20 -1.92 -7.49 -0.12
CA GLU A 20 -2.99 -7.61 0.87
C GLU A 20 -3.12 -9.03 1.38
N ARG A 21 -3.14 -10.01 0.47
CA ARG A 21 -3.19 -11.44 0.82
C ARG A 21 -1.97 -11.87 1.62
N TYR A 22 -0.77 -11.47 1.18
CA TYR A 22 0.49 -11.81 1.83
C TYR A 22 0.55 -11.27 3.27
N VAL A 23 0.23 -9.99 3.46
CA VAL A 23 0.19 -9.37 4.78
C VAL A 23 -0.90 -10.01 5.65
N GLY A 24 -2.06 -10.32 5.06
CA GLY A 24 -3.18 -10.91 5.77
C GLY A 24 -2.94 -12.31 6.35
N VAL A 25 -1.98 -13.07 5.81
CA VAL A 25 -1.56 -14.36 6.39
C VAL A 25 -1.07 -14.18 7.85
N ALA A 26 -0.48 -13.04 8.16
CA ALA A 26 0.04 -12.76 9.50
C ALA A 26 -1.04 -12.30 10.50
N GLY A 27 -2.30 -12.19 10.09
CA GLY A 27 -3.39 -11.69 10.94
C GLY A 27 -3.38 -10.17 11.06
N TRP A 28 -4.12 -9.65 12.05
CA TRP A 28 -4.30 -8.22 12.34
C TRP A 28 -3.32 -7.71 13.39
N ASP A 29 -3.38 -6.41 13.68
CA ASP A 29 -2.53 -5.66 14.60
C ASP A 29 -1.05 -5.67 14.14
N GLN A 30 -0.84 -5.57 12.82
CA GLN A 30 0.48 -5.56 12.20
C GLN A 30 1.02 -4.13 12.02
N PRO A 31 2.35 -3.91 12.12
CA PRO A 31 2.95 -2.63 11.76
C PRO A 31 2.77 -2.34 10.27
N ALA A 32 2.94 -1.08 9.87
CA ALA A 32 2.91 -0.75 8.45
C ALA A 32 4.10 -1.39 7.72
N ARG A 33 3.85 -1.96 6.55
CA ARG A 33 4.83 -2.69 5.73
C ARG A 33 4.95 -2.04 4.36
N LEU A 34 6.19 -1.81 3.92
CA LEU A 34 6.50 -1.13 2.68
C LEU A 34 7.06 -2.13 1.66
N PHE A 35 6.67 -1.99 0.40
CA PHE A 35 7.07 -2.87 -0.69
C PHE A 35 7.52 -2.06 -1.89
N ALA A 36 8.68 -2.41 -2.45
CA ALA A 36 9.05 -2.00 -3.79
C ALA A 36 8.26 -2.84 -4.80
N LEU A 37 7.73 -2.21 -5.84
CA LEU A 37 7.12 -2.89 -6.98
C LEU A 37 8.08 -2.81 -8.16
N VAL A 38 8.53 -3.97 -8.63
CA VAL A 38 9.47 -4.09 -9.75
C VAL A 38 8.84 -4.89 -10.88
N PRO A 39 9.12 -4.57 -12.16
CA PRO A 39 8.68 -5.40 -13.26
C PRO A 39 9.21 -6.81 -13.09
N THR A 40 8.31 -7.80 -13.12
CA THR A 40 8.67 -9.20 -12.88
C THR A 40 9.67 -9.70 -13.92
N THR A 41 9.57 -9.22 -15.15
CA THR A 41 10.54 -9.51 -16.22
C THR A 41 11.94 -9.02 -15.88
N ALA A 42 12.08 -7.78 -15.41
CA ALA A 42 13.37 -7.22 -15.00
C ALA A 42 13.95 -7.96 -13.79
N LEU A 43 13.11 -8.37 -12.84
CA LEU A 43 13.52 -9.19 -11.70
C LEU A 43 14.06 -10.56 -12.15
N LEU A 44 13.38 -11.23 -13.09
CA LEU A 44 13.81 -12.52 -13.63
C LEU A 44 15.08 -12.43 -14.49
N GLU A 45 15.27 -11.32 -15.20
CA GLU A 45 16.52 -11.06 -15.95
C GLU A 45 17.72 -10.90 -15.01
N ALA A 46 17.53 -10.19 -13.90
CA ALA A 46 18.56 -10.00 -12.88
C ALA A 46 18.82 -11.28 -12.07
N GLU A 47 17.75 -12.00 -11.70
CA GLU A 47 17.79 -13.18 -10.84
C GLU A 47 17.05 -14.39 -11.48
N PRO A 48 17.64 -15.05 -12.50
CA PRO A 48 16.97 -16.14 -13.21
C PRO A 48 16.57 -17.33 -12.34
N ALA A 49 17.23 -17.52 -11.19
CA ALA A 49 16.92 -18.59 -10.24
C ALA A 49 15.55 -18.44 -9.56
N LEU A 50 14.93 -17.26 -9.63
CA LEU A 50 13.59 -17.01 -9.09
C LEU A 50 12.46 -17.44 -10.04
N ALA A 51 12.78 -17.88 -11.26
CA ALA A 51 11.78 -18.24 -12.27
C ALA A 51 10.77 -19.30 -11.80
N ASP A 52 11.23 -20.30 -11.04
CA ASP A 52 10.36 -21.36 -10.51
C ASP A 52 9.55 -20.92 -9.28
N GLN A 53 9.87 -19.76 -8.69
CA GLN A 53 9.24 -19.23 -7.48
C GLN A 53 8.23 -18.12 -7.79
N LEU A 54 8.37 -17.46 -8.94
CA LEU A 54 7.51 -16.35 -9.36
C LEU A 54 6.45 -16.84 -10.35
N THR A 55 5.20 -16.44 -10.12
CA THR A 55 4.12 -16.64 -11.08
C THR A 55 3.92 -15.35 -11.87
N VAL A 56 4.20 -15.38 -13.18
CA VAL A 56 3.89 -14.25 -14.07
C VAL A 56 2.39 -14.23 -14.32
N THR A 57 1.69 -13.31 -13.67
CA THR A 57 0.22 -13.22 -13.68
C THR A 57 -0.34 -12.51 -14.91
N GLY A 58 0.51 -11.86 -15.70
CA GLY A 58 0.12 -11.16 -16.92
C GLY A 58 1.28 -10.36 -17.55
N PRO A 59 1.02 -9.69 -18.68
CA PRO A 59 1.93 -8.68 -19.19
C PRO A 59 2.09 -7.54 -18.17
N ASP A 60 3.30 -6.99 -18.05
CA ASP A 60 3.67 -5.93 -17.09
C ASP A 60 3.44 -6.27 -15.61
N ALA A 61 3.35 -7.58 -15.28
CA ALA A 61 3.19 -8.04 -13.90
C ALA A 61 4.29 -7.48 -12.98
N LEU A 62 3.90 -7.05 -11.79
CA LEU A 62 4.80 -6.45 -10.79
C LEU A 62 5.08 -7.46 -9.68
N SER A 63 6.35 -7.68 -9.39
CA SER A 63 6.79 -8.41 -8.21
C SER A 63 6.90 -7.43 -7.04
N SER A 64 6.36 -7.81 -5.88
CA SER A 64 6.48 -7.04 -4.64
C SER A 64 7.65 -7.52 -3.80
N ILE A 65 8.53 -6.59 -3.41
CA ILE A 65 9.70 -6.87 -2.57
C ILE A 65 9.55 -6.08 -1.29
N GLU A 66 9.38 -6.78 -0.17
CA GLU A 66 9.26 -6.15 1.13
C GLU A 66 10.54 -5.43 1.56
N GLN A 67 10.36 -4.28 2.21
CA GLN A 67 11.44 -3.50 2.81
C GLN A 67 11.51 -3.76 4.30
N ASP A 68 12.17 -4.85 4.72
CA ASP A 68 12.26 -5.28 6.12
C ASP A 68 12.81 -4.20 7.07
N GLY A 69 13.55 -3.22 6.54
CA GLY A 69 14.08 -2.09 7.30
C GLY A 69 13.07 -0.97 7.58
N PHE A 70 11.87 -1.00 6.99
CA PHE A 70 10.90 0.08 7.12
C PHE A 70 10.17 0.03 8.47
N HIS A 71 10.45 1.03 9.31
CA HIS A 71 9.82 1.21 10.61
C HIS A 71 9.31 2.65 10.70
N PRO A 72 8.01 2.92 10.49
CA PRO A 72 7.50 4.28 10.43
C PRO A 72 7.51 5.02 11.78
N GLY A 73 7.83 4.32 12.88
CA GLY A 73 7.70 4.86 14.23
C GLY A 73 6.25 5.27 14.51
N THR A 74 6.07 6.46 15.09
CA THR A 74 4.75 6.99 15.47
C THR A 74 4.07 7.79 14.37
N ASP A 75 4.80 8.23 13.34
CA ASP A 75 4.27 9.08 12.27
C ASP A 75 4.62 8.53 10.89
N LEU A 76 3.68 7.75 10.37
CA LEU A 76 3.76 7.15 9.04
C LEU A 76 3.93 8.19 7.92
N MET A 77 3.31 9.36 8.03
CA MET A 77 3.37 10.36 6.96
C MET A 77 4.75 11.01 6.89
N THR A 78 5.32 11.35 8.05
CA THR A 78 6.70 11.83 8.15
C THR A 78 7.72 10.77 7.73
N ALA A 79 7.46 9.49 8.01
CA ALA A 79 8.33 8.40 7.54
C ALA A 79 8.31 8.29 6.00
N LEU A 80 7.12 8.32 5.39
CA LEU A 80 6.98 8.26 3.93
C LEU A 80 7.65 9.45 3.22
N SER A 81 7.60 10.65 3.80
CA SER A 81 8.23 11.84 3.20
C SER A 81 9.75 11.76 3.12
N GLN A 82 10.38 10.80 3.82
CA GLN A 82 11.83 10.58 3.81
C GLN A 82 12.25 9.50 2.79
N ILE A 83 11.28 8.89 2.11
CA ILE A 83 11.53 7.81 1.16
C ILE A 83 11.70 8.41 -0.24
N CYS A 84 12.74 7.96 -0.94
CA CYS A 84 12.96 8.23 -2.34
C CYS A 84 13.36 6.93 -3.03
N TRP A 85 12.62 6.56 -4.08
CA TRP A 85 12.88 5.34 -4.84
C TRP A 85 13.76 5.60 -6.06
N PRO A 86 14.77 4.75 -6.33
CA PRO A 86 15.57 4.86 -7.53
C PRO A 86 14.72 4.56 -8.78
N PRO A 87 15.15 5.01 -9.98
CA PRO A 87 14.41 4.79 -11.23
C PRO A 87 14.17 3.31 -11.58
N THR A 88 14.94 2.39 -11.01
CA THR A 88 14.78 0.94 -11.19
C THR A 88 13.55 0.38 -10.49
N VAL A 89 12.97 1.12 -9.53
CA VAL A 89 11.74 0.76 -8.83
C VAL A 89 10.57 1.40 -9.56
N ALA A 90 9.78 0.56 -10.24
CA ALA A 90 8.66 1.01 -11.06
C ALA A 90 7.49 1.55 -10.22
N GLY A 91 7.35 1.07 -8.98
CA GLY A 91 6.32 1.53 -8.07
C GLY A 91 6.58 1.15 -6.62
N CYS A 92 5.62 1.50 -5.77
CA CYS A 92 5.68 1.24 -4.34
C CYS A 92 4.30 0.89 -3.82
N ALA A 93 4.22 -0.02 -2.86
CA ALA A 93 3.01 -0.33 -2.11
C ALA A 93 3.26 -0.23 -0.61
N LEU A 94 2.23 0.17 0.13
CA LEU A 94 2.25 0.31 1.57
C LEU A 94 1.00 -0.34 2.15
N SER A 95 1.19 -1.33 3.01
CA SER A 95 0.13 -1.91 3.83
C SER A 95 0.14 -1.24 5.21
N THR A 96 -1.03 -0.84 5.69
CA THR A 96 -1.21 -0.29 7.04
C THR A 96 -2.59 -0.63 7.58
N GLU A 97 -2.73 -0.64 8.90
CA GLU A 97 -3.98 -0.92 9.58
C GLU A 97 -4.47 0.34 10.31
N ARG A 98 -5.78 0.55 10.25
CA ARG A 98 -6.45 1.68 10.90
C ARG A 98 -7.66 1.17 11.68
N SER A 99 -7.68 1.50 12.96
CA SER A 99 -8.83 1.29 13.82
C SER A 99 -9.73 2.53 13.81
N PHE A 100 -11.03 2.32 13.70
CA PHE A 100 -12.03 3.39 13.71
C PHE A 100 -13.32 2.90 14.39
N LEU A 101 -14.20 3.84 14.73
CA LEU A 101 -15.52 3.53 15.28
C LEU A 101 -16.59 3.74 14.21
N PRO A 102 -17.67 2.95 14.22
CA PRO A 102 -18.81 3.20 13.34
C PRO A 102 -19.51 4.51 13.73
N ALA A 103 -20.16 5.13 12.75
CA ALA A 103 -21.00 6.30 12.95
C ALA A 103 -22.04 6.03 14.06
N GLY A 104 -21.98 6.81 15.13
CA GLY A 104 -22.83 6.65 16.33
C GLY A 104 -22.05 6.32 17.61
N ALA A 105 -20.90 5.64 17.51
CA ALA A 105 -19.99 5.41 18.64
C ALA A 105 -18.95 6.54 18.81
N GLU A 106 -18.90 7.48 17.86
CA GLU A 106 -17.96 8.60 17.86
C GLU A 106 -18.31 9.69 18.88
N GLN A 107 -19.55 9.71 19.40
CA GLN A 107 -20.05 10.79 20.26
C GLN A 107 -19.31 10.91 21.60
N ASP A 108 -18.75 9.80 22.08
CA ASP A 108 -18.08 9.72 23.37
C ASP A 108 -16.54 9.84 23.24
N ILE A 109 -16.00 10.04 22.02
CA ILE A 109 -14.55 10.14 21.80
C ILE A 109 -14.01 11.39 22.53
N PRO A 110 -13.01 11.23 23.42
CA PRO A 110 -12.36 12.36 24.07
C PRO A 110 -11.72 13.34 23.07
N ALA A 111 -11.74 14.64 23.37
CA ALA A 111 -11.09 15.64 22.52
C ALA A 111 -9.55 15.58 22.55
N ASN A 112 -8.97 14.97 23.59
CA ASN A 112 -7.52 14.76 23.66
C ASN A 112 -7.13 13.62 22.70
N PRO A 113 -6.20 13.83 21.75
CA PRO A 113 -5.85 12.82 20.74
C PRO A 113 -5.28 11.51 21.31
N GLU A 114 -4.50 11.56 22.39
CA GLU A 114 -3.92 10.37 23.02
C GLU A 114 -5.02 9.54 23.69
N LEU A 115 -5.93 10.20 24.43
CA LEU A 115 -7.08 9.55 25.03
C LEU A 115 -8.09 9.06 23.98
N ALA A 116 -8.21 9.77 22.85
CA ALA A 116 -9.06 9.35 21.73
C ALA A 116 -8.54 8.06 21.10
N ALA A 117 -7.24 7.98 20.83
CA ALA A 117 -6.62 6.78 20.27
C ALA A 117 -6.79 5.57 21.20
N GLU A 118 -6.55 5.77 22.51
CA GLU A 118 -6.76 4.72 23.51
C GLU A 118 -8.24 4.30 23.61
N PHE A 119 -9.16 5.26 23.60
CA PHE A 119 -10.60 5.00 23.62
C PHE A 119 -11.04 4.14 22.43
N VAL A 120 -10.63 4.50 21.21
CA VAL A 120 -10.94 3.73 19.99
C VAL A 120 -10.34 2.33 20.07
N ALA A 121 -9.09 2.20 20.52
CA ALA A 121 -8.41 0.91 20.62
C ALA A 121 -9.11 -0.08 21.57
N GLN A 122 -9.71 0.42 22.66
CA GLN A 122 -10.40 -0.38 23.67
C GLN A 122 -11.90 -0.53 23.42
N HIS A 123 -12.47 0.16 22.43
CA HIS A 123 -13.91 0.20 22.24
C HIS A 123 -14.48 -1.13 21.71
N PRO A 124 -15.59 -1.67 22.27
CA PRO A 124 -16.17 -2.93 21.82
C PRO A 124 -16.66 -2.93 20.37
N GLN A 125 -17.01 -1.75 19.84
CA GLN A 125 -17.46 -1.57 18.45
C GLN A 125 -16.33 -1.13 17.52
N ARG A 126 -15.06 -1.22 17.95
CA ARG A 126 -13.89 -0.97 17.10
C ARG A 126 -13.98 -1.79 15.82
N GLN A 127 -13.70 -1.14 14.70
CA GLN A 127 -13.50 -1.78 13.41
C GLN A 127 -12.06 -1.54 12.96
N ASP A 128 -11.47 -2.56 12.36
CA ASP A 128 -10.13 -2.47 11.77
C ASP A 128 -10.22 -2.57 10.26
N LEU A 129 -9.52 -1.65 9.60
CA LEU A 129 -9.36 -1.59 8.16
C LEU A 129 -7.89 -1.80 7.83
N ARG A 130 -7.59 -2.85 7.07
CA ARG A 130 -6.29 -2.96 6.42
C ARG A 130 -6.40 -2.31 5.06
N VAL A 131 -5.49 -1.39 4.78
CA VAL A 131 -5.40 -0.73 3.48
C VAL A 131 -4.05 -1.03 2.87
N VAL A 132 -4.05 -1.38 1.59
CA VAL A 132 -2.84 -1.43 0.77
C VAL A 132 -2.95 -0.34 -0.30
N ALA A 133 -2.19 0.73 -0.11
CA ALA A 133 -2.08 1.83 -1.07
C ALA A 133 -0.85 1.65 -1.93
N GLY A 134 -0.96 1.90 -3.23
CA GLY A 134 0.16 1.78 -4.15
C GLY A 134 0.18 2.84 -5.23
N ALA A 135 1.37 3.02 -5.79
CA ALA A 135 1.63 3.92 -6.90
C ALA A 135 2.65 3.30 -7.87
N VAL A 136 2.53 3.62 -9.16
CA VAL A 136 3.49 3.22 -10.21
C VAL A 136 3.79 4.38 -11.13
N ARG A 137 5.03 4.43 -11.64
CA ARG A 137 5.45 5.33 -12.72
C ARG A 137 4.92 4.79 -14.04
N ALA A 138 3.96 5.48 -14.64
CA ALA A 138 3.46 5.17 -15.96
C ALA A 138 4.52 5.47 -17.03
N THR A 139 4.39 4.86 -18.21
CA THR A 139 5.37 5.03 -19.29
C THR A 139 5.40 6.45 -19.86
N ASP A 140 4.32 7.21 -19.72
CA ASP A 140 4.21 8.61 -20.15
C ASP A 140 4.64 9.62 -19.06
N GLY A 141 5.17 9.13 -17.94
CA GLY A 141 5.64 9.94 -16.82
C GLY A 141 4.56 10.31 -15.80
N ALA A 142 3.30 9.91 -16.01
CA ALA A 142 2.27 10.04 -14.98
C ALA A 142 2.52 9.10 -13.80
N ILE A 143 2.00 9.43 -12.62
CA ILE A 143 1.93 8.48 -11.50
C ILE A 143 0.50 7.96 -11.42
N LEU A 144 0.35 6.64 -11.58
CA LEU A 144 -0.94 5.97 -11.37
C LEU A 144 -0.99 5.50 -9.91
N THR A 145 -2.12 5.70 -9.26
CA THR A 145 -2.34 5.26 -7.88
C THR A 145 -3.57 4.39 -7.77
N HIS A 146 -3.54 3.47 -6.81
CA HIS A 146 -4.71 2.71 -6.43
C HIS A 146 -4.60 2.29 -4.96
N CYS A 147 -5.72 1.93 -4.35
CA CYS A 147 -5.68 1.14 -3.13
C CYS A 147 -6.72 0.03 -3.13
N VAL A 148 -6.46 -0.97 -2.30
CA VAL A 148 -7.40 -2.02 -1.92
C VAL A 148 -7.50 -2.05 -0.40
N ALA A 149 -8.64 -2.48 0.13
CA ALA A 149 -8.83 -2.53 1.57
C ALA A 149 -9.75 -3.67 1.99
N ARG A 150 -9.52 -4.18 3.20
CA ARG A 150 -10.34 -5.22 3.83
C ARG A 150 -10.73 -4.76 5.22
N VAL A 151 -11.98 -4.99 5.60
CA VAL A 151 -12.48 -4.73 6.96
C VAL A 151 -12.44 -6.03 7.75
N ALA A 152 -11.91 -6.00 8.97
CA ALA A 152 -11.77 -7.19 9.82
C ALA A 152 -13.09 -7.93 10.06
N THR A 153 -14.19 -7.18 10.17
CA THR A 153 -15.54 -7.73 10.38
C THR A 153 -16.18 -8.27 9.11
N ASN A 154 -15.60 -8.03 7.93
CA ASN A 154 -16.08 -8.54 6.64
C ASN A 154 -14.90 -9.07 5.80
N PRO A 155 -14.25 -10.16 6.24
CA PRO A 155 -13.00 -10.63 5.66
C PRO A 155 -13.15 -11.20 4.24
N ASP A 156 -14.37 -11.48 3.77
CA ASP A 156 -14.60 -12.00 2.41
C ASP A 156 -14.69 -10.88 1.36
N ASP A 157 -14.94 -9.63 1.78
CA ASP A 157 -15.13 -8.50 0.89
C ASP A 157 -13.85 -7.69 0.73
N LEU A 158 -13.40 -7.52 -0.51
CA LEU A 158 -12.25 -6.69 -0.84
C LEU A 158 -12.73 -5.42 -1.52
N LEU A 159 -12.52 -4.30 -0.85
CA LEU A 159 -12.79 -2.97 -1.37
C LEU A 159 -11.66 -2.56 -2.31
N VAL A 160 -12.02 -1.96 -3.45
CA VAL A 160 -11.09 -1.54 -4.50
C VAL A 160 -11.46 -0.12 -4.92
N GLY A 161 -10.52 0.82 -4.83
CA GLY A 161 -10.72 2.19 -5.34
C GLY A 161 -9.50 3.08 -5.10
N ALA A 162 -9.18 4.00 -6.02
CA ALA A 162 -8.04 4.90 -5.86
C ALA A 162 -8.26 5.98 -4.78
N ASP A 163 -9.52 6.36 -4.53
CA ASP A 163 -9.90 7.50 -3.68
C ASP A 163 -10.36 7.12 -2.28
N MET A 164 -10.19 5.87 -1.84
CA MET A 164 -10.62 5.46 -0.49
C MET A 164 -9.76 6.11 0.61
N VAL A 165 -8.46 6.29 0.34
CA VAL A 165 -7.50 6.90 1.27
C VAL A 165 -6.59 7.90 0.54
N PRO A 166 -7.13 9.03 0.06
CA PRO A 166 -6.45 9.92 -0.87
C PRO A 166 -5.14 10.49 -0.29
N ALA A 167 -5.11 10.78 1.02
CA ALA A 167 -3.88 11.25 1.67
C ALA A 167 -2.76 10.19 1.65
N LEU A 168 -3.11 8.91 1.81
CA LEU A 168 -2.13 7.82 1.83
C LEU A 168 -1.63 7.49 0.42
N THR A 169 -2.54 7.38 -0.55
CA THR A 169 -2.15 7.13 -1.95
C THR A 169 -1.30 8.27 -2.50
N GLN A 170 -1.60 9.52 -2.15
CA GLN A 170 -0.78 10.68 -2.52
C GLN A 170 0.61 10.65 -1.88
N ALA A 171 0.71 10.26 -0.60
CA ALA A 171 1.99 10.14 0.08
C ALA A 171 2.87 9.05 -0.52
N VAL A 172 2.28 7.89 -0.85
CA VAL A 172 2.99 6.81 -1.56
C VAL A 172 3.45 7.29 -2.94
N ALA A 173 2.60 8.00 -3.69
CA ALA A 173 2.97 8.58 -4.98
C ALA A 173 4.14 9.58 -4.88
N TRP A 174 4.20 10.39 -3.82
CA TRP A 174 5.29 11.33 -3.60
C TRP A 174 6.65 10.65 -3.41
N THR A 175 6.69 9.43 -2.85
CA THR A 175 7.95 8.67 -2.72
C THR A 175 8.59 8.30 -4.07
N LEU A 176 7.78 8.32 -5.14
CA LEU A 176 8.18 8.04 -6.51
C LEU A 176 8.40 9.32 -7.33
N GLN A 177 8.39 10.51 -6.72
CA GLN A 177 8.78 11.71 -7.45
C GLN A 177 10.29 11.87 -7.39
N ASP A 178 10.90 12.27 -8.50
CA ASP A 178 12.33 12.54 -8.53
C ASP A 178 12.59 13.80 -7.69
N ASN A 179 13.37 13.63 -6.61
CA ASN A 179 13.89 14.77 -5.86
C ASN A 179 14.98 15.45 -6.71
N GLU A 180 14.60 16.23 -7.73
CA GLU A 180 15.49 17.14 -8.47
C GLU A 180 15.89 18.36 -7.62
N GLY A 181 16.34 18.13 -6.39
CA GLY A 181 16.52 19.21 -5.42
C GLY A 181 17.39 18.84 -4.22
N ASN A 182 18.52 18.16 -4.44
CA ASN A 182 19.63 18.22 -3.48
C ASN A 182 20.98 17.85 -4.14
N SER A 183 21.43 18.67 -5.08
CA SER A 183 22.83 18.72 -5.54
C SER A 183 23.43 20.09 -5.20
#